data_AF-A0A5J4JLL8-F1
#
_entry.id   AF-A0A5J4JLL8-F1
#
_cell.length_a   1.000
_cell.length_b   1.000
_cell.length_c   1.000
_cell.angle_alpha   90.00
_cell.angle_beta   90.00
_cell.angle_gamma   90.00
#
_symmetry.space_group_name_H-M   'P 1'
#
loop_
_entity.id
_entity.type
_entity.pdbx_description
1 polymer ?
#
loop_
_entity_poly.entity_id
_entity_poly.type
_entity_poly.pdbx_seq_one_letter_code
_entity_poly.pdbx_strand_id
1 'polypeptide(L)'
;MRGAQSIQAIGYKELYDYFDGLITLDEAIARLKQNTRRFAKRQLTWFRNKMEIEWFDITNEAEKKKKFEEISAFIAGKLQIKSNSL
;
A
#
# COMPACT_ATOMS: atom_id res chain seq x y z
N MET A 1 4.53 -25.70 12.58
CA MET A 1 4.85 -25.00 11.33
C MET A 1 3.74 -24.02 10.91
N ARG A 2 3.24 -23.15 11.81
CA ARG A 2 2.16 -22.15 11.53
C ARG A 2 2.48 -20.73 12.04
N GLY A 3 3.74 -20.47 12.40
CA GLY A 3 4.20 -19.20 12.99
C GLY A 3 4.98 -18.29 12.05
N ALA A 4 5.11 -18.64 10.77
CA ALA A 4 5.85 -17.81 9.82
C ALA A 4 5.02 -16.58 9.42
N GLN A 5 5.60 -15.39 9.59
CA GLN A 5 4.98 -14.10 9.28
C GLN A 5 4.56 -14.00 7.80
N SER A 6 5.20 -14.79 6.92
CA SER A 6 4.85 -14.95 5.50
C SER A 6 3.53 -15.68 5.26
N ILE A 7 3.18 -16.66 6.11
CA ILE A 7 1.91 -17.41 6.01
C ILE A 7 0.73 -16.55 6.50
N GLN A 8 1.01 -15.55 7.34
CA GLN A 8 0.02 -14.56 7.78
C GLN A 8 -0.16 -13.39 6.81
N ALA A 9 0.59 -13.36 5.70
CA ALA A 9 0.42 -12.35 4.69
C ALA A 9 -0.97 -12.46 4.04
N ILE A 10 -1.59 -11.29 3.81
CA ILE A 10 -2.91 -11.15 3.19
C ILE A 10 -2.90 -11.89 1.84
N GLY A 11 -3.79 -12.87 1.67
CA GLY A 11 -3.79 -13.75 0.50
C GLY A 11 -3.62 -15.22 0.87
N TYR A 12 -2.62 -15.54 1.70
CA TYR A 12 -2.34 -16.94 2.03
C TYR A 12 -3.29 -17.47 3.09
N LYS A 13 -3.60 -16.67 4.11
CA LYS A 13 -4.47 -17.08 5.22
C LYS A 13 -5.89 -17.46 4.74
N GLU A 14 -6.46 -16.66 3.84
CA GLU A 14 -7.80 -16.91 3.29
C GLU A 14 -7.83 -18.14 2.39
N LEU A 15 -6.75 -18.43 1.68
CA LEU A 15 -6.63 -19.63 0.85
C LEU A 15 -6.37 -20.89 1.68
N TYR A 16 -5.66 -20.78 2.81
CA TYR A 16 -5.50 -21.91 3.74
C TYR A 16 -6.84 -22.36 4.33
N ASP A 17 -7.74 -21.42 4.69
CA ASP A 17 -9.08 -21.77 5.17
C ASP A 17 -9.90 -22.52 4.10
N TYR A 18 -9.69 -22.22 2.81
CA TYR A 18 -10.29 -22.97 1.69
C TYR A 18 -9.66 -24.36 1.53
N PHE A 19 -8.33 -24.48 1.58
CA PHE A 19 -7.64 -25.77 1.48
C PHE A 19 -7.92 -26.69 2.67
N ASP A 20 -8.16 -26.14 3.86
CA ASP A 20 -8.59 -26.87 5.07
C ASP A 20 -10.09 -27.24 5.01
N GLY A 21 -10.82 -26.85 3.96
CA GLY A 21 -12.24 -27.17 3.75
C GLY A 21 -13.22 -26.42 4.65
N LEU A 22 -12.76 -25.35 5.33
CA LEU A 22 -13.55 -24.59 6.30
C LEU A 22 -14.46 -23.53 5.65
N ILE A 23 -14.08 -23.04 4.48
CA ILE A 23 -14.84 -22.03 3.72
C ILE A 23 -14.85 -22.37 2.23
N THR A 24 -15.82 -21.83 1.51
CA THR A 24 -15.89 -21.95 0.04
C THR A 24 -14.87 -21.04 -0.64
N LEU A 25 -14.53 -21.34 -1.90
CA LEU A 25 -13.62 -20.51 -2.71
C LEU A 25 -14.14 -19.07 -2.86
N ASP A 26 -15.45 -18.91 -3.05
CA ASP A 26 -16.09 -17.60 -3.18
C ASP A 26 -15.98 -16.78 -1.88
N GLU A 27 -16.17 -17.41 -0.73
CA GLU A 27 -15.96 -16.76 0.57
C GLU A 27 -14.50 -16.37 0.79
N ALA A 28 -13.55 -17.22 0.39
CA ALA A 28 -12.12 -16.91 0.46
C ALA A 28 -11.78 -15.69 -0.41
N ILE A 29 -12.29 -15.63 -1.64
CA ILE A 29 -12.10 -14.49 -2.56
C ILE A 29 -12.73 -13.21 -1.99
N ALA A 30 -13.95 -13.31 -1.43
CA ALA A 30 -14.64 -12.17 -0.84
C ALA A 30 -13.87 -11.60 0.36
N ARG A 31 -13.39 -12.48 1.25
CA ARG A 31 -12.55 -12.12 2.41
C ARG A 31 -11.23 -11.49 1.98
N LEU A 32 -10.56 -12.06 0.98
CA LEU A 32 -9.34 -11.52 0.42
C LEU A 32 -9.53 -10.08 -0.08
N LYS A 33 -10.54 -9.85 -0.93
CA LYS A 33 -10.87 -8.51 -1.45
C LYS A 33 -11.16 -7.52 -0.32
N GLN A 34 -11.89 -7.94 0.71
CA GLN A 34 -12.21 -7.08 1.86
C GLN A 34 -10.95 -6.73 2.67
N ASN A 35 -10.10 -7.70 2.95
CA ASN A 35 -8.89 -7.51 3.74
C ASN A 35 -7.85 -6.65 3.00
N THR A 36 -7.73 -6.81 1.68
CA THR A 36 -6.91 -5.92 0.83
C THR A 36 -7.38 -4.47 0.91
N ARG A 37 -8.69 -4.21 0.82
CA ARG A 37 -9.24 -2.85 0.96
C ARG A 37 -8.99 -2.26 2.35
N ARG A 38 -9.19 -3.05 3.41
CA ARG A 38 -8.91 -2.62 4.79
C ARG A 38 -7.44 -2.31 4.99
N PHE A 39 -6.54 -3.12 4.42
CA PHE A 39 -5.11 -2.88 4.49
C PHE A 39 -4.71 -1.60 3.77
N ALA A 40 -5.18 -1.39 2.53
CA ALA A 40 -4.96 -0.15 1.78
C ALA A 40 -5.45 1.08 2.56
N LYS A 41 -6.65 1.03 3.16
CA LYS A 41 -7.17 2.10 4.02
C LYS A 41 -6.27 2.35 5.22
N ARG A 42 -5.81 1.30 5.92
CA ARG A 42 -4.90 1.44 7.07
C ARG A 42 -3.57 2.06 6.67
N GLN A 43 -2.98 1.63 5.56
CA GLN A 43 -1.76 2.23 5.01
C GLN A 43 -1.99 3.73 4.77
N LEU A 44 -3.05 4.10 4.04
CA LEU A 44 -3.38 5.50 3.76
C LEU A 44 -3.58 6.33 5.04
N THR A 45 -4.34 5.82 6.01
CA THR A 45 -4.57 6.50 7.29
C THR A 45 -3.28 6.65 8.09
N TRP A 46 -2.43 5.63 8.13
CA TRP A 46 -1.16 5.69 8.85
C TRP A 46 -0.23 6.73 8.22
N PHE A 47 -0.10 6.72 6.89
CA PHE A 47 0.66 7.72 6.15
C PHE A 47 0.15 9.15 6.39
N ARG A 48 -1.18 9.37 6.42
CA ARG A 48 -1.77 10.70 6.68
C ARG A 48 -1.54 11.20 8.10
N ASN A 49 -1.54 10.32 9.08
CA ASN A 49 -1.51 10.70 10.50
C ASN A 49 -0.10 10.74 11.10
N LYS A 50 0.86 9.99 10.54
CA LYS A 50 2.19 9.81 11.15
C LYS A 50 3.32 10.49 10.40
N MET A 51 3.10 11.01 9.19
CA MET A 51 4.13 11.70 8.44
C MET A 51 3.59 13.00 7.84
N GLU A 52 4.39 14.07 7.96
CA GLU A 52 4.25 15.26 7.12
C GLU A 52 4.78 14.94 5.72
N ILE A 53 3.96 14.21 4.96
CA ILE A 53 4.22 13.89 3.55
C ILE A 53 3.34 14.76 2.65
N GLU A 54 3.94 15.19 1.56
CA GLU A 54 3.25 15.91 0.52
C GLU A 54 2.52 14.91 -0.37
N TRP A 55 1.20 15.06 -0.48
CA TRP A 55 0.35 14.13 -1.21
C TRP A 55 0.25 14.59 -2.67
N PHE A 56 0.60 13.69 -3.59
CA PHE A 56 0.42 13.92 -5.02
C PHE A 56 -0.74 13.07 -5.51
N ASP A 57 -1.80 13.71 -5.98
CA ASP A 57 -2.92 13.03 -6.62
C ASP A 57 -2.56 12.66 -8.07
N ILE A 58 -2.69 11.37 -8.39
CA ILE A 58 -2.41 10.80 -9.72
C ILE A 58 -3.67 10.26 -10.41
N THR A 59 -4.85 10.60 -9.90
CA THR A 59 -6.14 10.10 -10.41
C THR A 59 -6.44 10.62 -11.82
N ASN A 60 -5.94 11.81 -12.17
CA ASN A 60 -6.10 12.37 -13.52
C ASN A 60 -4.97 11.89 -14.45
N GLU A 61 -5.31 11.06 -15.42
CA GLU A 61 -4.35 10.53 -16.39
C GLU A 61 -3.69 11.61 -17.26
N ALA A 62 -4.44 12.65 -17.65
CA ALA A 62 -3.93 13.73 -18.49
C ALA A 62 -2.84 14.56 -17.79
N GLU A 63 -2.85 14.57 -16.45
CA GLU A 63 -1.91 15.33 -15.64
C GLU A 63 -0.74 14.49 -15.11
N LYS A 64 -0.72 13.17 -15.35
CA LYS A 64 0.33 12.27 -14.83
C LYS A 64 1.74 12.74 -15.16
N LYS A 65 1.97 13.20 -16.40
CA LYS A 65 3.30 13.70 -16.82
C LYS A 65 3.72 14.94 -16.04
N LYS A 66 2.81 15.90 -15.88
CA LYS A 66 3.04 17.12 -15.10
C LYS A 66 3.28 16.79 -13.62
N LYS A 67 2.49 15.88 -13.05
CA LYS A 67 2.66 15.41 -11.67
C LYS A 67 3.99 14.69 -11.47
N PHE A 68 4.44 13.92 -12.45
CA PHE A 68 5.76 13.27 -12.40
C PHE A 68 6.90 14.30 -12.38
N GLU A 69 6.80 15.35 -13.20
CA GLU A 69 7.76 16.46 -13.20
C GLU A 69 7.74 17.22 -11.86
N GLU A 70 6.56 17.49 -11.30
CA GLU A 70 6.39 18.10 -9.96
C GLU A 70 7.04 17.25 -8.85
N ILE A 71 6.78 15.93 -8.84
CA ILE A 71 7.37 15.00 -7.86
C ILE A 71 8.89 14.95 -8.02
N SER A 72 9.39 14.90 -9.26
CA SER A 72 10.83 14.83 -9.54
C SER A 72 11.54 16.10 -9.07
N ALA A 73 10.96 17.28 -9.35
CA ALA A 73 11.49 18.56 -8.89
C ALA A 73 11.47 18.67 -7.36
N PHE A 74 10.38 18.22 -6.72
CA PHE A 74 10.25 18.20 -5.26
C PHE A 74 11.33 17.31 -4.59
N ILE A 75 11.56 16.11 -5.13
CA ILE A 75 12.59 15.21 -4.63
C ILE A 75 13.98 15.80 -4.85
N ALA A 76 14.28 16.35 -6.03
CA ALA A 76 15.56 16.98 -6.34
C ALA A 76 15.86 18.17 -5.39
N GLY A 77 14.87 19.02 -5.10
CA GLY A 77 15.00 20.12 -4.15
C GLY A 77 15.29 19.63 -2.72
N LYS A 78 14.60 18.59 -2.24
CA LYS A 78 14.89 17.99 -0.92
C LYS A 78 16.26 17.30 -0.85
N LEU A 79 16.75 16.75 -1.95
CA LEU A 79 18.08 16.13 -2.03
C LEU A 79 19.22 17.17 -2.04
N GLN A 80 19.04 18.30 -2.74
CA GLN A 80 20.02 19.40 -2.70
C GLN A 80 20.12 20.05 -1.32
N ILE A 81 19.00 20.23 -0.61
CA ILE A 81 18.99 20.74 0.78
C ILE A 81 19.75 19.81 1.72
N LYS A 82 19.67 18.48 1.52
CA LYS A 82 20.44 17.51 2.31
C LYS A 82 21.93 17.45 1.96
N SER A 83 22.33 17.87 0.75
CA SER A 83 23.75 17.87 0.35
C SER A 83 24.54 19.09 0.83
N ASN A 84 23.85 20.18 1.23
CA ASN A 84 24.48 21.40 1.77
C ASN A 84 24.48 21.49 3.31
N SER A 85 24.10 20.41 3.99
CA SER A 85 24.17 20.29 5.45
C SER A 85 24.90 19.00 5.84
N LEU A 86 26.18 18.90 5.47
CA LEU A 86 27.18 17.99 6.05
C LEU A 86 28.54 18.70 6.07
#